data_AF-A0A7I4AIP7-F1
#
_entry.id   AF-A0A7I4AIP7-F1
#
_cell.length_a   1.000
_cell.length_b   1.000
_cell.length_c   1.000
_cell.angle_alpha   90.00
_cell.angle_beta   90.00
_cell.angle_gamma   90.00
#
_symmetry.space_group_name_H-M   'P 1'
#
loop_
_entity.id
_entity.type
_entity.pdbx_description
1 polymer ?
#
loop_
_entity_poly.entity_id
_entity_poly.type
_entity_poly.pdbx_seq_one_letter_code
_entity_poly.pdbx_strand_id
1 'polypeptide(L)'
;MCGPGRHAHQRANRSGNASIIQPHHYRTSSPALLIKFHLVLPPASKFPPSPLLHHLHPPLATHYSSLLSAFASPRKYRWRTSLSVALCILGNSGLAVSKMETLAMGASVSASGLCARATAQTSQTSRAALASAFSGKSLRALKSNVSLTLASQRPRQLRVVAEAQKETLSKTAQLPEDDGTSDVQRPATKGSDRKMSIKDIDSKEYKGKTVFVRADLNVPLNDQLEITDDTRIRASLPTIQYLTKAGAKVVLASHLGRPKKGPEERFSLKPVAGRLTELLGQTVELAPDCIGDEVKSKIAGLKEGDVLLLENVRFYKEEEKNDIEFSKKLSENIDFFVLDAFGTAHRAHASTAGIADYVTSRLAGLLLEKELEYLSGVVQKPTKPFVAIVGGSKISSKITVIESLMNVCDKVILGGGMIFTFFRAEGKSVGSSLVEEDKIELAKNLAELAKKKGVELILPVDVIAADKFAPDANVQTCSASSIPDGWMGLDIGPDAIKQFQEALSDAKTVLWNGPMGVFEFEQFAKGTFAVAETMAELTSKGAITVVGGGDSVAAVEKAGLADKMSHVSTGGGASLELLEGKVLPGVAALDDVRIHA
;
A
#
# COMPACT_ATOMS: atom_id res chain seq x y z
N MET A 1 -38.75 41.98 -3.35
CA MET A 1 -40.03 42.72 -3.19
C MET A 1 -41.07 41.78 -2.58
N CYS A 2 -42.13 42.33 -1.98
CA CYS A 2 -43.34 41.63 -1.49
C CYS A 2 -43.18 40.57 -0.38
N GLY A 3 -43.81 40.81 0.78
CA GLY A 3 -44.22 39.79 1.77
C GLY A 3 -45.72 39.48 1.59
N PRO A 4 -46.58 39.46 2.64
CA PRO A 4 -46.34 39.69 4.10
C PRO A 4 -47.09 38.69 5.03
N GLY A 5 -47.11 38.87 6.37
CA GLY A 5 -47.94 37.96 7.21
C GLY A 5 -48.29 38.13 8.71
N ARG A 6 -47.91 39.17 9.49
CA ARG A 6 -48.48 39.48 10.87
C ARG A 6 -48.23 38.36 11.96
N HIS A 7 -48.51 38.46 13.27
CA HIS A 7 -48.95 39.48 14.27
C HIS A 7 -48.00 39.32 15.51
N ALA A 8 -47.33 40.33 16.09
CA ALA A 8 -47.77 41.44 16.96
C ALA A 8 -48.05 41.08 18.45
N HIS A 9 -47.25 41.60 19.40
CA HIS A 9 -47.68 42.36 20.61
C HIS A 9 -46.51 42.99 21.45
N GLN A 10 -46.84 43.95 22.33
CA GLN A 10 -46.09 44.82 23.29
C GLN A 10 -44.60 44.50 23.66
N ARG A 11 -43.63 45.44 23.80
CA ARG A 11 -43.49 46.69 24.63
C ARG A 11 -43.45 46.43 26.17
N ALA A 12 -42.54 46.98 27.01
CA ALA A 12 -41.48 48.01 26.83
C ALA A 12 -40.36 47.97 27.92
N ASN A 13 -39.31 48.81 27.77
CA ASN A 13 -38.55 49.66 28.74
C ASN A 13 -38.49 49.30 30.26
N ARG A 14 -37.43 49.59 31.06
CA ARG A 14 -36.13 50.32 30.92
C ARG A 14 -35.28 50.16 32.22
N SER A 15 -33.96 50.45 32.17
CA SER A 15 -33.03 50.87 33.28
C SER A 15 -32.83 49.94 34.50
N GLY A 16 -31.74 50.01 35.29
CA GLY A 16 -30.46 50.72 35.12
C GLY A 16 -29.68 51.02 36.43
N ASN A 17 -28.35 50.80 36.43
CA ASN A 17 -27.29 51.29 37.36
C ASN A 17 -27.22 50.84 38.87
N ALA A 18 -26.02 50.35 39.25
CA ALA A 18 -25.15 50.79 40.38
C ALA A 18 -25.59 50.64 41.88
N SER A 19 -24.74 50.46 42.91
CA SER A 19 -23.30 50.07 43.05
C SER A 19 -22.83 49.97 44.54
N ILE A 20 -21.58 49.50 44.77
CA ILE A 20 -20.64 49.68 45.95
C ILE A 20 -20.83 48.83 47.26
N ILE A 21 -19.67 48.46 47.86
CA ILE A 21 -19.30 48.22 49.31
C ILE A 21 -18.80 46.79 49.68
N GLN A 22 -17.72 46.74 50.50
CA GLN A 22 -16.98 45.59 51.12
C GLN A 22 -16.89 45.81 52.68
N PRO A 23 -16.10 45.15 53.59
CA PRO A 23 -14.99 44.14 53.46
C PRO A 23 -14.87 43.05 54.58
N HIS A 24 -13.69 42.38 54.67
CA HIS A 24 -13.14 41.46 55.72
C HIS A 24 -13.57 39.96 55.69
N HIS A 25 -12.75 38.94 56.03
CA HIS A 25 -11.29 38.83 56.29
C HIS A 25 -10.75 37.37 56.25
N TYR A 26 -9.54 37.13 55.68
CA TYR A 26 -8.61 35.96 55.87
C TYR A 26 -9.12 34.52 55.55
N ARG A 27 -8.32 33.45 55.32
CA ARG A 27 -6.85 33.18 55.34
C ARG A 27 -6.50 31.94 54.45
N THR A 28 -5.34 31.91 53.77
CA THR A 28 -4.60 30.70 53.23
C THR A 28 -5.33 29.77 52.22
N SER A 29 -4.70 29.03 51.28
CA SER A 29 -3.29 28.82 50.85
C SER A 29 -3.22 28.36 49.36
N SER A 30 -2.00 28.23 48.80
CA SER A 30 -1.68 28.17 47.35
C SER A 30 -2.09 26.91 46.55
N PRO A 31 -2.29 27.03 45.22
CA PRO A 31 -2.02 25.98 44.23
C PRO A 31 -0.55 26.03 43.75
N ALA A 32 -0.03 24.92 43.20
CA ALA A 32 1.35 24.83 42.70
C ALA A 32 1.47 25.25 41.22
N LEU A 33 2.51 26.02 40.89
CA LEU A 33 2.83 26.45 39.52
C LEU A 33 4.08 25.73 39.01
N LEU A 34 3.95 24.97 37.92
CA LEU A 34 5.02 24.11 37.39
C LEU A 34 5.77 24.79 36.24
N ILE A 35 6.86 25.48 36.56
CA ILE A 35 7.68 26.23 35.60
C ILE A 35 8.67 25.27 34.89
N LYS A 36 8.54 25.12 33.57
CA LYS A 36 9.59 24.54 32.72
C LYS A 36 10.53 25.64 32.23
N PHE A 37 11.82 25.55 32.54
CA PHE A 37 12.84 26.40 31.93
C PHE A 37 13.02 26.05 30.44
N HIS A 38 13.21 27.07 29.60
CA HIS A 38 13.86 26.94 28.30
C HIS A 38 15.30 27.45 28.42
N LEU A 39 16.25 26.73 27.85
CA LEU A 39 17.64 27.16 27.77
C LEU A 39 17.88 27.78 26.38
N VAL A 40 18.27 29.05 26.33
CA VAL A 40 18.62 29.77 25.09
C VAL A 40 19.98 30.43 25.31
N LEU A 41 20.94 30.15 24.43
CA LEU A 41 22.30 30.69 24.50
C LEU A 41 22.48 31.85 23.51
N PRO A 42 22.91 33.04 23.94
CA PRO A 42 23.27 34.15 23.06
C PRO A 42 24.73 34.03 22.56
N PRO A 43 25.11 34.70 21.45
CA PRO A 43 26.42 34.58 20.83
C PRO A 43 27.49 35.49 21.46
N ALA A 44 28.77 35.15 21.28
CA ALA A 44 29.91 35.93 21.74
C ALA A 44 30.74 36.50 20.57
N SER A 45 31.10 37.79 20.60
CA SER A 45 32.11 38.36 19.69
C SER A 45 32.76 39.64 20.21
N LYS A 46 34.10 39.75 20.02
CA LYS A 46 34.98 40.95 20.03
C LYS A 46 35.19 41.69 21.38
N PHE A 47 36.45 41.89 21.78
CA PHE A 47 37.26 43.12 21.57
C PHE A 47 38.77 42.83 21.85
N PRO A 48 39.76 43.68 21.44
CA PRO A 48 41.23 43.41 21.48
C PRO A 48 41.99 44.51 22.29
N PRO A 49 43.29 44.91 22.08
CA PRO A 49 44.46 44.34 21.37
C PRO A 49 45.86 44.42 22.11
N SER A 50 46.94 44.00 21.42
CA SER A 50 48.33 44.56 21.43
C SER A 50 49.35 44.16 22.54
N PRO A 51 50.70 44.35 22.36
CA PRO A 51 51.53 44.52 21.14
C PRO A 51 52.90 43.72 21.15
N LEU A 52 53.77 43.97 20.14
CA LEU A 52 55.25 43.67 20.06
C LEU A 52 55.69 42.21 19.78
N LEU A 53 56.73 41.86 18.98
CA LEU A 53 57.67 42.57 18.06
C LEU A 53 58.20 41.61 16.93
N HIS A 54 58.29 42.11 15.69
CA HIS A 54 59.31 41.89 14.63
C HIS A 54 59.83 40.49 14.14
N HIS A 55 59.85 40.37 12.80
CA HIS A 55 60.87 39.69 11.93
C HIS A 55 61.00 38.15 11.96
N LEU A 56 61.47 37.44 10.91
CA LEU A 56 62.04 37.82 9.59
C LEU A 56 61.64 36.79 8.48
N HIS A 57 62.29 36.83 7.30
CA HIS A 57 61.93 36.10 6.07
C HIS A 57 62.43 34.62 5.98
N PRO A 58 61.95 33.81 5.00
CA PRO A 58 62.26 32.38 4.77
C PRO A 58 63.58 32.20 3.94
N PRO A 59 63.98 31.07 3.28
CA PRO A 59 63.23 29.84 2.91
C PRO A 59 64.02 28.49 2.84
N LEU A 60 63.43 27.51 2.12
CA LEU A 60 64.03 26.41 1.31
C LEU A 60 64.31 25.00 1.90
N ALA A 61 64.16 24.04 0.96
CA ALA A 61 64.92 22.78 0.77
C ALA A 61 64.54 21.46 1.50
N THR A 62 63.78 20.64 0.77
CA THR A 62 64.09 19.23 0.37
C THR A 62 64.24 18.05 1.36
N HIS A 63 63.56 16.95 0.96
CA HIS A 63 63.99 15.54 0.94
C HIS A 63 63.80 14.57 2.15
N TYR A 64 62.96 13.56 1.86
CA TYR A 64 63.18 12.10 2.03
C TYR A 64 63.56 11.47 3.40
N SER A 65 62.60 10.66 3.88
CA SER A 65 62.76 9.21 4.19
C SER A 65 63.38 8.75 5.52
N SER A 66 62.92 7.54 5.93
CA SER A 66 63.43 6.66 7.00
C SER A 66 62.99 7.08 8.43
N LEU A 67 62.39 6.22 9.29
CA LEU A 67 62.74 4.85 9.74
C LEU A 67 64.08 4.86 10.53
N LEU A 68 64.24 4.23 11.71
CA LEU A 68 63.39 3.25 12.42
C LEU A 68 63.81 3.03 13.90
N SER A 69 62.86 2.83 14.83
CA SER A 69 63.00 2.02 16.07
C SER A 69 61.59 1.74 16.65
N ALA A 70 61.11 0.50 16.88
CA ALA A 70 61.59 -0.64 17.68
C ALA A 70 61.42 -0.40 19.21
N PHE A 71 60.87 -1.29 20.05
CA PHE A 71 60.67 -2.77 20.02
C PHE A 71 59.20 -3.16 20.37
N ALA A 72 58.71 -4.42 20.40
CA ALA A 72 59.35 -5.73 20.57
C ALA A 72 58.66 -6.94 19.88
N SER A 73 59.37 -8.07 19.86
CA SER A 73 58.93 -9.45 19.51
C SER A 73 58.82 -10.27 20.84
N PRO A 74 58.75 -11.64 20.95
CA PRO A 74 58.81 -12.76 19.97
C PRO A 74 57.73 -13.89 20.19
N ARG A 75 57.60 -15.05 19.48
CA ARG A 75 58.12 -15.66 18.22
C ARG A 75 57.35 -16.96 17.86
N LYS A 76 57.70 -17.53 16.67
CA LYS A 76 57.54 -18.92 16.13
C LYS A 76 56.43 -19.01 15.04
N TYR A 77 56.56 -19.75 13.93
CA TYR A 77 57.72 -20.41 13.26
C TYR A 77 57.38 -20.55 11.74
N ARG A 78 58.33 -20.37 10.79
CA ARG A 78 59.03 -21.41 9.98
C ARG A 78 58.13 -22.51 9.35
N TRP A 79 58.20 -22.84 8.05
CA TRP A 79 59.17 -22.56 6.95
C TRP A 79 58.52 -22.70 5.53
N ARG A 80 59.05 -21.98 4.50
CA ARG A 80 59.34 -22.32 3.06
C ARG A 80 58.39 -23.24 2.20
N THR A 81 58.32 -23.18 0.85
CA THR A 81 59.12 -22.53 -0.24
C THR A 81 58.34 -22.46 -1.57
N SER A 82 58.62 -21.45 -2.43
CA SER A 82 58.64 -21.50 -3.93
C SER A 82 57.33 -21.80 -4.73
N LEU A 83 57.16 -21.45 -6.02
CA LEU A 83 57.96 -20.72 -7.03
C LEU A 83 57.05 -19.96 -8.05
N SER A 84 57.65 -19.10 -8.90
CA SER A 84 57.25 -18.55 -10.23
C SER A 84 55.80 -18.69 -10.77
N VAL A 85 55.08 -17.67 -11.27
CA VAL A 85 55.33 -16.53 -12.22
C VAL A 85 54.81 -16.79 -13.65
N ALA A 86 54.15 -15.75 -14.21
CA ALA A 86 53.69 -15.54 -15.60
C ALA A 86 52.47 -16.35 -16.11
N LEU A 87 51.77 -15.96 -17.19
CA LEU A 87 51.28 -14.65 -17.71
C LEU A 87 50.38 -14.96 -18.93
N CYS A 88 49.57 -13.99 -19.37
CA CYS A 88 48.83 -13.97 -20.65
C CYS A 88 47.60 -14.91 -20.79
N ILE A 89 46.62 -14.72 -21.69
CA ILE A 89 45.91 -13.56 -22.33
C ILE A 89 45.31 -14.08 -23.66
N LEU A 90 44.03 -13.76 -23.93
CA LEU A 90 43.25 -14.05 -25.17
C LEU A 90 43.02 -15.56 -25.50
N GLY A 91 41.96 -15.94 -26.23
CA GLY A 91 40.75 -15.17 -26.58
C GLY A 91 39.97 -15.69 -27.80
N ASN A 92 38.69 -15.29 -27.89
CA ASN A 92 37.84 -15.18 -29.09
C ASN A 92 37.23 -16.47 -29.73
N SER A 93 36.05 -16.29 -30.36
CA SER A 93 35.29 -17.22 -31.25
C SER A 93 34.81 -18.58 -30.68
N GLY A 94 33.66 -19.14 -31.07
CA GLY A 94 32.55 -18.61 -31.88
C GLY A 94 31.55 -19.70 -32.34
N LEU A 95 30.27 -19.33 -32.57
CA LEU A 95 29.23 -20.04 -33.34
C LEU A 95 28.95 -21.56 -33.11
N ALA A 96 27.78 -21.89 -32.54
CA ALA A 96 26.83 -22.90 -33.07
C ALA A 96 25.49 -22.88 -32.32
N VAL A 97 24.41 -23.41 -32.92
CA VAL A 97 23.03 -23.41 -32.38
C VAL A 97 22.46 -24.82 -32.25
N SER A 98 21.83 -25.12 -31.11
CA SER A 98 20.77 -26.15 -31.02
C SER A 98 19.80 -25.87 -29.85
N LYS A 99 18.61 -26.47 -29.91
CA LYS A 99 17.57 -26.47 -28.85
C LYS A 99 17.99 -27.51 -27.77
N MET A 100 17.48 -27.56 -26.53
CA MET A 100 16.07 -27.51 -26.12
C MET A 100 15.93 -27.50 -24.58
N GLU A 101 14.75 -27.10 -24.06
CA GLU A 101 14.15 -27.47 -22.76
C GLU A 101 14.88 -27.25 -21.40
N THR A 102 14.57 -26.11 -20.78
CA THR A 102 13.77 -25.94 -19.54
C THR A 102 14.10 -26.72 -18.22
N LEU A 103 14.32 -25.92 -17.16
CA LEU A 103 14.06 -26.15 -15.71
C LEU A 103 15.07 -26.89 -14.79
N ALA A 104 15.00 -26.48 -13.50
CA ALA A 104 15.45 -27.14 -12.28
C ALA A 104 16.98 -27.25 -11.99
N MET A 105 17.63 -26.13 -11.67
CA MET A 105 18.82 -26.16 -10.82
C MET A 105 18.45 -26.50 -9.36
N GLY A 106 18.65 -27.76 -8.97
CA GLY A 106 18.59 -28.20 -7.57
C GLY A 106 19.98 -28.29 -6.93
N ALA A 107 20.44 -27.22 -6.30
CA ALA A 107 21.68 -27.17 -5.52
C ALA A 107 21.41 -26.51 -4.15
N SER A 108 22.07 -26.89 -3.05
CA SER A 108 23.16 -27.88 -2.88
C SER A 108 23.09 -28.58 -1.52
N VAL A 109 23.70 -29.76 -1.44
CA VAL A 109 23.93 -30.49 -0.16
C VAL A 109 24.91 -29.73 0.73
N SER A 110 24.65 -29.71 2.04
CA SER A 110 25.68 -29.52 3.07
C SER A 110 25.55 -30.62 4.12
N ALA A 111 26.35 -31.68 3.97
CA ALA A 111 26.43 -32.78 4.93
C ALA A 111 27.60 -32.54 5.90
N SER A 112 27.38 -32.78 7.19
CA SER A 112 28.42 -32.82 8.22
C SER A 112 28.64 -34.26 8.66
N GLY A 113 29.91 -34.67 8.77
CA GLY A 113 30.30 -36.09 8.84
C GLY A 113 30.27 -36.75 10.22
N LEU A 114 30.53 -38.06 10.19
CA LEU A 114 30.78 -38.96 11.33
C LEU A 114 32.13 -38.57 12.03
N CYS A 115 32.61 -39.16 13.14
CA CYS A 115 32.37 -40.48 13.74
C CYS A 115 32.93 -40.60 15.18
N ALA A 116 32.33 -41.43 16.05
CA ALA A 116 32.98 -42.12 17.19
C ALA A 116 32.11 -43.31 17.69
N ARG A 117 32.62 -44.16 18.60
CA ARG A 117 32.07 -45.50 18.93
C ARG A 117 31.94 -45.80 20.46
N ALA A 118 31.21 -46.89 20.75
CA ALA A 118 31.21 -47.77 21.95
C ALA A 118 30.24 -47.39 23.10
N THR A 119 29.62 -48.31 23.87
CA THR A 119 29.43 -49.80 23.83
C THR A 119 27.92 -50.13 23.67
N ALA A 120 27.25 -51.26 23.95
CA ALA A 120 27.45 -52.70 24.31
C ALA A 120 26.23 -53.47 23.69
N GLN A 121 26.10 -54.79 23.48
CA GLN A 121 26.57 -56.09 24.04
C GLN A 121 25.62 -56.79 25.07
N THR A 122 24.90 -57.82 24.58
CA THR A 122 24.34 -59.04 25.25
C THR A 122 23.30 -58.99 26.40
N SER A 123 22.03 -59.25 26.02
CA SER A 123 21.05 -60.25 26.53
C SER A 123 21.18 -60.94 27.91
N GLN A 124 20.05 -61.05 28.64
CA GLN A 124 19.51 -62.34 29.16
C GLN A 124 17.99 -62.29 29.50
N THR A 125 17.40 -63.40 29.99
CA THR A 125 15.98 -63.80 29.75
C THR A 125 15.12 -64.19 30.98
N SER A 126 13.82 -63.88 30.92
CA SER A 126 12.65 -64.63 31.47
C SER A 126 11.35 -63.88 31.14
N ARG A 127 10.09 -64.37 31.23
CA ARG A 127 9.35 -65.67 31.22
C ARG A 127 7.85 -65.28 31.11
N ALA A 128 6.85 -66.06 30.67
CA ALA A 128 6.69 -67.44 30.19
C ALA A 128 5.80 -67.41 28.90
N ALA A 129 5.90 -68.29 27.89
CA ALA A 129 5.54 -69.73 27.83
C ALA A 129 4.02 -70.00 28.03
N LEU A 130 3.25 -70.71 27.19
CA LEU A 130 3.44 -71.56 25.97
C LEU A 130 2.22 -71.35 25.01
N ALA A 131 2.29 -71.43 23.66
CA ALA A 131 2.55 -72.56 22.71
C ALA A 131 1.46 -73.66 22.69
N SER A 132 1.17 -74.42 21.62
CA SER A 132 1.71 -74.54 20.23
C SER A 132 0.54 -74.48 19.19
N ALA A 133 0.36 -75.15 18.03
CA ALA A 133 1.01 -76.16 17.15
C ALA A 133 0.28 -76.17 15.76
N PHE A 134 0.68 -76.86 14.67
CA PHE A 134 1.99 -77.13 14.03
C PHE A 134 1.82 -77.80 12.63
N SER A 135 2.63 -77.46 11.60
CA SER A 135 2.74 -78.10 10.25
C SER A 135 1.56 -77.98 9.25
N GLY A 136 1.73 -77.94 7.91
CA GLY A 136 2.94 -77.73 7.08
C GLY A 136 2.93 -78.42 5.68
N LYS A 137 3.61 -77.82 4.67
CA LYS A 137 3.94 -78.33 3.29
C LYS A 137 2.77 -78.47 2.28
N SER A 138 2.93 -78.55 0.94
CA SER A 138 3.88 -77.93 -0.04
C SER A 138 3.47 -78.22 -1.53
N LEU A 139 4.04 -77.50 -2.51
CA LEU A 139 4.26 -77.85 -3.96
C LEU A 139 3.11 -77.96 -5.02
N ARG A 140 3.04 -76.92 -5.89
CA ARG A 140 3.13 -76.88 -7.40
C ARG A 140 2.35 -77.82 -8.37
N ALA A 141 2.09 -77.26 -9.58
CA ALA A 141 1.83 -77.88 -10.91
C ALA A 141 0.37 -78.29 -11.25
N LEU A 142 -0.14 -78.33 -12.51
CA LEU A 142 0.43 -78.15 -13.88
C LEU A 142 -0.67 -77.69 -14.92
N LYS A 143 -0.26 -77.00 -16.02
CA LYS A 143 -0.83 -76.85 -17.41
C LYS A 143 -2.25 -77.38 -17.76
N SER A 144 -3.17 -76.59 -18.39
CA SER A 144 -3.34 -76.29 -19.85
C SER A 144 -3.67 -77.53 -20.74
N ASN A 145 -4.59 -77.59 -21.73
CA ASN A 145 -5.32 -76.61 -22.59
C ASN A 145 -6.63 -77.22 -23.14
N VAL A 146 -7.61 -76.39 -23.58
CA VAL A 146 -8.38 -76.54 -24.85
C VAL A 146 -8.64 -75.13 -25.42
N SER A 147 -8.81 -74.97 -26.73
CA SER A 147 -9.06 -73.68 -27.41
C SER A 147 -10.07 -73.84 -28.56
N LEU A 148 -10.48 -72.72 -29.17
CA LEU A 148 -11.46 -72.56 -30.27
C LEU A 148 -12.94 -72.73 -29.82
N THR A 149 -13.93 -71.99 -30.33
CA THR A 149 -13.93 -71.06 -31.50
C THR A 149 -14.93 -69.90 -31.33
N LEU A 150 -14.76 -68.86 -32.17
CA LEU A 150 -15.75 -67.85 -32.61
C LEU A 150 -16.19 -66.70 -31.65
N ALA A 151 -15.63 -65.53 -31.97
CA ALA A 151 -16.24 -64.20 -31.91
C ALA A 151 -17.64 -64.14 -32.58
N SER A 152 -18.50 -63.13 -32.35
CA SER A 152 -18.46 -62.01 -31.38
C SER A 152 -19.82 -61.30 -31.30
N GLN A 153 -20.29 -60.97 -30.10
CA GLN A 153 -21.34 -59.96 -29.89
C GLN A 153 -21.02 -59.09 -28.65
N ARG A 154 -21.06 -57.76 -28.81
CA ARG A 154 -21.11 -56.77 -27.70
C ARG A 154 -22.53 -56.20 -27.65
N PRO A 155 -23.00 -55.74 -26.48
CA PRO A 155 -23.42 -54.34 -26.47
C PRO A 155 -23.08 -53.54 -25.20
N ARG A 156 -22.77 -52.25 -25.44
CA ARG A 156 -23.18 -51.06 -24.66
C ARG A 156 -23.24 -51.14 -23.12
N GLN A 157 -22.22 -50.59 -22.46
CA GLN A 157 -22.41 -49.62 -21.37
C GLN A 157 -21.13 -48.79 -21.14
N LEU A 158 -20.92 -47.74 -21.96
CA LEU A 158 -19.92 -46.66 -21.73
C LEU A 158 -20.05 -45.53 -22.79
N ARG A 159 -21.27 -45.02 -23.02
CA ARG A 159 -21.51 -43.88 -23.94
C ARG A 159 -22.82 -43.16 -23.62
N VAL A 160 -22.83 -42.42 -22.51
CA VAL A 160 -23.98 -41.58 -22.06
C VAL A 160 -23.53 -40.17 -21.64
N VAL A 161 -22.26 -39.99 -21.25
CA VAL A 161 -21.72 -38.70 -20.72
C VAL A 161 -20.92 -37.91 -21.77
N ALA A 162 -21.17 -38.14 -23.06
CA ALA A 162 -20.37 -37.54 -24.15
C ALA A 162 -21.18 -37.01 -25.36
N GLU A 163 -22.51 -37.14 -25.35
CA GLU A 163 -23.37 -36.69 -26.46
C GLU A 163 -24.39 -35.60 -26.06
N ALA A 164 -24.46 -35.24 -24.77
CA ALA A 164 -25.32 -34.17 -24.26
C ALA A 164 -24.75 -32.73 -24.43
N GLN A 165 -23.58 -32.56 -25.07
CA GLN A 165 -22.93 -31.26 -25.28
C GLN A 165 -22.67 -30.92 -26.76
N LYS A 166 -23.33 -31.59 -27.71
CA LYS A 166 -23.09 -31.39 -29.15
C LYS A 166 -24.31 -31.01 -30.01
N GLU A 167 -25.51 -30.92 -29.43
CA GLU A 167 -26.72 -30.50 -30.14
C GLU A 167 -27.09 -29.01 -29.96
N THR A 168 -26.44 -28.28 -29.05
CA THR A 168 -26.75 -26.86 -28.77
C THR A 168 -25.94 -25.86 -29.62
N LEU A 169 -25.16 -26.34 -30.60
CA LEU A 169 -24.20 -25.52 -31.37
C LEU A 169 -24.30 -25.73 -32.90
N SER A 170 -25.52 -25.81 -33.44
CA SER A 170 -25.71 -26.04 -34.89
C SER A 170 -27.05 -25.56 -35.47
N LYS A 171 -27.66 -24.46 -34.97
CA LYS A 171 -28.97 -23.99 -35.49
C LYS A 171 -29.34 -22.50 -35.33
N THR A 172 -28.45 -21.57 -35.68
CA THR A 172 -28.82 -20.15 -35.84
C THR A 172 -28.14 -19.52 -37.06
N ALA A 173 -28.79 -19.55 -38.23
CA ALA A 173 -28.31 -18.91 -39.45
C ALA A 173 -29.43 -18.66 -40.48
N GLN A 174 -30.43 -17.84 -40.14
CA GLN A 174 -31.33 -17.13 -41.07
C GLN A 174 -32.23 -16.16 -40.28
N LEU A 175 -32.36 -14.92 -40.76
CA LEU A 175 -33.40 -13.97 -40.36
C LEU A 175 -34.62 -14.16 -41.28
N PRO A 176 -35.83 -13.86 -40.79
CA PRO A 176 -36.57 -12.76 -41.42
C PRO A 176 -37.18 -11.78 -40.38
N GLU A 177 -38.13 -10.97 -40.85
CA GLU A 177 -38.40 -9.61 -40.37
C GLU A 177 -39.40 -9.48 -39.20
N ASP A 178 -39.45 -8.24 -38.71
CA ASP A 178 -40.32 -7.62 -37.71
C ASP A 178 -41.84 -7.84 -37.92
N ASP A 179 -42.51 -8.44 -36.92
CA ASP A 179 -43.79 -7.93 -36.45
C ASP A 179 -43.80 -7.87 -34.90
N GLY A 180 -44.60 -6.94 -34.35
CA GLY A 180 -44.48 -6.58 -32.94
C GLY A 180 -45.79 -6.64 -32.18
N THR A 181 -45.73 -7.13 -30.94
CA THR A 181 -46.43 -6.50 -29.80
C THR A 181 -45.94 -7.03 -28.44
N SER A 182 -45.70 -6.08 -27.52
CA SER A 182 -45.73 -6.23 -26.05
C SER A 182 -45.29 -7.54 -25.37
N ASP A 183 -44.16 -7.49 -24.67
CA ASP A 183 -44.07 -8.06 -23.31
C ASP A 183 -43.38 -7.04 -22.36
N VAL A 184 -43.67 -7.13 -21.06
CA VAL A 184 -43.46 -6.05 -20.10
C VAL A 184 -42.04 -6.06 -19.54
N GLN A 185 -41.13 -5.38 -20.25
CA GLN A 185 -39.82 -5.02 -19.68
C GLN A 185 -40.01 -4.12 -18.45
N ARG A 186 -39.64 -4.64 -17.27
CA ARG A 186 -39.40 -3.79 -16.10
C ARG A 186 -38.23 -2.85 -16.44
N PRO A 187 -38.38 -1.52 -16.29
CA PRO A 187 -37.29 -0.61 -16.62
C PRO A 187 -36.11 -0.84 -15.68
N ALA A 188 -34.91 -0.98 -16.23
CA ALA A 188 -33.68 -0.88 -15.46
C ALA A 188 -33.53 0.58 -14.99
N THR A 189 -33.99 0.87 -13.76
CA THR A 189 -33.82 2.18 -13.15
C THR A 189 -32.33 2.46 -12.95
N LYS A 190 -31.90 3.66 -13.33
CA LYS A 190 -30.53 4.12 -13.09
C LYS A 190 -30.34 4.41 -11.61
N GLY A 191 -29.99 3.39 -10.83
CA GLY A 191 -29.36 3.58 -9.52
C GLY A 191 -28.06 4.38 -9.69
N SER A 192 -27.67 5.13 -8.66
CA SER A 192 -26.38 5.82 -8.68
C SER A 192 -25.25 4.85 -8.36
N ASP A 193 -24.11 4.97 -9.04
CA ASP A 193 -22.87 4.21 -8.76
C ASP A 193 -22.21 4.56 -7.40
N ARG A 194 -22.94 5.22 -6.49
CA ARG A 194 -22.50 5.55 -5.13
C ARG A 194 -22.94 4.45 -4.17
N LYS A 195 -21.99 3.94 -3.39
CA LYS A 195 -22.24 3.05 -2.25
C LYS A 195 -22.87 3.79 -1.06
N MET A 196 -23.71 3.10 -0.32
CA MET A 196 -24.33 3.62 0.90
C MET A 196 -23.25 3.88 1.96
N SER A 197 -23.35 5.03 2.60
CA SER A 197 -22.46 5.51 3.66
C SER A 197 -23.16 5.40 5.02
N ILE A 198 -22.39 5.42 6.12
CA ILE A 198 -22.98 5.52 7.46
C ILE A 198 -23.84 6.80 7.66
N LYS A 199 -23.69 7.81 6.78
CA LYS A 199 -24.51 9.02 6.72
C LYS A 199 -25.89 8.84 6.07
N ASP A 200 -26.11 7.77 5.30
CA ASP A 200 -27.36 7.56 4.55
C ASP A 200 -28.47 6.90 5.39
N ILE A 201 -28.14 6.44 6.60
CA ILE A 201 -29.05 5.85 7.59
C ILE A 201 -29.33 6.89 8.69
N ASP A 202 -30.54 6.92 9.28
CA ASP A 202 -30.77 7.80 10.42
C ASP A 202 -29.89 7.35 11.59
N SER A 203 -29.09 8.29 12.12
CA SER A 203 -28.33 8.17 13.38
C SER A 203 -29.02 7.33 14.47
N LYS A 204 -30.35 7.43 14.63
CA LYS A 204 -31.13 6.71 15.65
C LYS A 204 -31.15 5.19 15.43
N GLU A 205 -30.99 4.70 14.21
CA GLU A 205 -31.03 3.27 13.88
C GLU A 205 -29.79 2.52 14.38
N TYR A 206 -28.66 3.22 14.57
CA TYR A 206 -27.47 2.63 15.19
C TYR A 206 -27.58 2.47 16.71
N LYS A 207 -28.58 3.10 17.35
CA LYS A 207 -28.64 3.15 18.81
C LYS A 207 -28.82 1.76 19.42
N GLY A 208 -27.86 1.35 20.26
CA GLY A 208 -27.85 0.04 20.91
C GLY A 208 -27.46 -1.13 20.00
N LYS A 209 -27.18 -0.86 18.71
CA LYS A 209 -26.81 -1.86 17.70
C LYS A 209 -25.32 -2.13 17.68
N THR A 210 -24.93 -3.36 17.33
CA THR A 210 -23.52 -3.76 17.19
C THR A 210 -23.05 -3.47 15.77
N VAL A 211 -22.03 -2.61 15.63
CA VAL A 211 -21.49 -2.20 14.33
C VAL A 211 -20.05 -2.70 14.20
N PHE A 212 -19.82 -3.62 13.27
CA PHE A 212 -18.48 -4.09 12.92
C PHE A 212 -17.84 -3.08 11.97
N VAL A 213 -16.73 -2.47 12.39
CA VAL A 213 -15.99 -1.48 11.60
C VAL A 213 -14.65 -2.07 11.19
N ARG A 214 -14.52 -2.39 9.90
CA ARG A 214 -13.24 -2.76 9.29
C ARG A 214 -12.44 -1.50 9.01
N ALA A 215 -11.51 -1.17 9.91
CA ALA A 215 -10.62 -0.02 9.82
C ALA A 215 -9.20 -0.43 9.39
N ASP A 216 -8.47 0.47 8.72
CA ASP A 216 -7.05 0.26 8.43
C ASP A 216 -6.21 0.91 9.53
N LEU A 217 -5.86 0.12 10.54
CA LEU A 217 -5.00 0.51 11.65
C LEU A 217 -3.60 -0.14 11.53
N ASN A 218 -3.18 -0.49 10.31
CA ASN A 218 -1.86 -1.06 10.04
C ASN A 218 -0.79 0.06 10.07
N VAL A 219 -0.39 0.46 11.27
CA VAL A 219 0.62 1.48 11.54
C VAL A 219 2.04 0.90 11.62
N PRO A 220 3.08 1.70 11.32
CA PRO A 220 4.47 1.32 11.60
C PRO A 220 4.75 1.32 13.11
N LEU A 221 5.51 0.31 13.56
CA LEU A 221 6.05 0.21 14.92
C LEU A 221 7.59 0.26 14.89
N ASN A 222 8.21 0.77 15.95
CA ASN A 222 9.66 0.63 16.18
C ASN A 222 10.01 -0.73 16.84
N ASP A 223 11.30 -0.96 17.11
CA ASP A 223 11.80 -2.17 17.79
C ASP A 223 11.26 -2.33 19.23
N GLN A 224 10.73 -1.26 19.83
CA GLN A 224 10.12 -1.21 21.15
C GLN A 224 8.59 -1.43 21.10
N LEU A 225 8.02 -1.68 19.90
CA LEU A 225 6.60 -1.82 19.61
C LEU A 225 5.76 -0.55 19.83
N GLU A 226 6.41 0.62 19.84
CA GLU A 226 5.77 1.94 19.90
C GLU A 226 5.40 2.41 18.48
N ILE A 227 4.27 3.12 18.36
CA ILE A 227 3.76 3.62 17.08
C ILE A 227 4.58 4.83 16.63
N THR A 228 5.16 4.77 15.42
CA THR A 228 5.97 5.87 14.86
C THR A 228 5.19 6.81 13.95
N ASP A 229 4.05 6.36 13.40
CA ASP A 229 3.04 7.18 12.73
C ASP A 229 1.64 6.67 13.08
N ASP A 230 0.76 7.57 13.54
CA ASP A 230 -0.64 7.28 13.88
C ASP A 230 -1.66 7.83 12.86
N THR A 231 -1.21 8.33 11.70
CA THR A 231 -2.07 8.96 10.68
C THR A 231 -3.23 8.06 10.24
N ARG A 232 -2.97 6.76 10.09
CA ARG A 232 -4.00 5.73 9.81
C ARG A 232 -5.06 5.61 10.91
N ILE A 233 -4.64 5.67 12.18
CA ILE A 233 -5.57 5.63 13.33
C ILE A 233 -6.42 6.92 13.34
N ARG A 234 -5.78 8.09 13.17
CA ARG A 234 -6.46 9.39 13.06
C ARG A 234 -7.47 9.43 11.91
N ALA A 235 -7.16 8.80 10.78
CA ALA A 235 -8.04 8.76 9.61
C ALA A 235 -9.37 8.01 9.84
N SER A 236 -9.40 6.98 10.70
CA SER A 236 -10.63 6.24 11.04
C SER A 236 -11.42 6.84 12.22
N LEU A 237 -10.84 7.80 12.98
CA LEU A 237 -11.54 8.44 14.11
C LEU A 237 -12.91 9.05 13.74
N PRO A 238 -13.11 9.72 12.58
CA PRO A 238 -14.41 10.30 12.22
C PRO A 238 -15.53 9.24 12.16
N THR A 239 -15.24 8.07 11.59
CA THR A 239 -16.16 6.93 11.50
C THR A 239 -16.50 6.39 12.88
N ILE A 240 -15.50 6.15 13.72
CA ILE A 240 -15.68 5.65 15.10
C ILE A 240 -16.49 6.66 15.94
N GLN A 241 -16.14 7.94 15.85
CA GLN A 241 -16.82 9.01 16.58
C GLN A 241 -18.26 9.24 16.12
N TYR A 242 -18.57 9.06 14.83
CA TYR A 242 -19.93 9.17 14.32
C TYR A 242 -20.83 8.08 14.93
N LEU A 243 -20.39 6.82 14.84
CA LEU A 243 -21.14 5.66 15.32
C LEU A 243 -21.31 5.67 16.85
N THR A 244 -20.25 5.97 17.61
CA THR A 244 -20.33 6.05 19.08
C THR A 244 -21.25 7.19 19.55
N LYS A 245 -21.21 8.37 18.91
CA LYS A 245 -22.14 9.48 19.20
C LYS A 245 -23.60 9.16 18.83
N ALA A 246 -23.82 8.26 17.88
CA ALA A 246 -25.13 7.71 17.53
C ALA A 246 -25.61 6.61 18.51
N GLY A 247 -24.79 6.22 19.49
CA GLY A 247 -25.13 5.18 20.47
C GLY A 247 -24.88 3.75 20.00
N ALA A 248 -24.09 3.55 18.93
CA ALA A 248 -23.64 2.23 18.50
C ALA A 248 -22.74 1.57 19.53
N LYS A 249 -22.72 0.23 19.54
CA LYS A 249 -21.67 -0.59 20.16
C LYS A 249 -20.64 -0.90 19.06
N VAL A 250 -19.46 -0.30 19.11
CA VAL A 250 -18.51 -0.38 17.98
C VAL A 250 -17.51 -1.52 18.19
N VAL A 251 -17.45 -2.44 17.23
CA VAL A 251 -16.50 -3.54 17.19
C VAL A 251 -15.50 -3.27 16.06
N LEU A 252 -14.31 -2.77 16.40
CA LEU A 252 -13.25 -2.48 15.45
C LEU A 252 -12.48 -3.75 15.10
N ALA A 253 -12.18 -3.95 13.81
CA ALA A 253 -11.30 -5.01 13.35
C ALA A 253 -10.25 -4.46 12.39
N SER A 254 -8.97 -4.56 12.74
CA SER A 254 -7.84 -4.24 11.84
C SER A 254 -6.98 -5.48 11.57
N HIS A 255 -6.02 -5.33 10.67
CA HIS A 255 -4.83 -6.18 10.64
C HIS A 255 -3.61 -5.37 11.11
N LEU A 256 -2.52 -6.06 11.43
CA LEU A 256 -1.22 -5.44 11.61
C LEU A 256 -0.12 -6.31 11.00
N GLY A 257 0.71 -5.72 10.14
CA GLY A 257 1.79 -6.39 9.44
C GLY A 257 1.36 -7.61 8.61
N ARG A 258 2.23 -8.62 8.58
CA ARG A 258 2.01 -9.91 7.91
C ARG A 258 2.60 -11.05 8.77
N PRO A 259 1.94 -11.43 9.87
CA PRO A 259 2.29 -12.62 10.65
C PRO A 259 2.44 -13.85 9.75
N LYS A 260 3.50 -14.65 9.95
CA LYS A 260 3.76 -15.84 9.13
C LYS A 260 3.64 -17.15 9.91
N LYS A 261 3.82 -17.11 11.23
CA LYS A 261 3.85 -18.30 12.09
C LYS A 261 2.61 -18.47 12.96
N GLY A 262 1.63 -17.56 12.86
CA GLY A 262 0.47 -17.44 13.76
C GLY A 262 0.54 -16.13 14.54
N PRO A 263 -0.07 -16.06 15.73
CA PRO A 263 0.12 -14.95 16.66
C PRO A 263 1.59 -14.69 16.99
N GLU A 264 1.99 -13.42 16.92
CA GLU A 264 3.32 -12.93 17.31
C GLU A 264 3.13 -11.56 17.99
N GLU A 265 3.69 -11.31 19.18
CA GLU A 265 3.41 -10.10 19.98
C GLU A 265 3.64 -8.79 19.21
N ARG A 266 4.69 -8.73 18.39
CA ARG A 266 5.02 -7.60 17.48
C ARG A 266 3.96 -7.28 16.42
N PHE A 267 2.94 -8.12 16.28
CA PHE A 267 1.81 -7.95 15.37
C PHE A 267 0.47 -7.88 16.13
N SER A 268 0.49 -7.77 17.47
CA SER A 268 -0.71 -7.48 18.28
C SER A 268 -1.18 -6.04 18.07
N LEU A 269 -2.49 -5.82 18.08
CA LEU A 269 -3.12 -4.50 18.06
C LEU A 269 -3.12 -3.80 19.44
N LYS A 270 -2.44 -4.36 20.45
CA LYS A 270 -2.30 -3.75 21.79
C LYS A 270 -1.76 -2.30 21.79
N PRO A 271 -0.74 -1.91 21.01
CA PRO A 271 -0.32 -0.50 20.93
C PRO A 271 -1.41 0.39 20.32
N VAL A 272 -2.17 -0.15 19.36
CA VAL A 272 -3.28 0.55 18.67
C VAL A 272 -4.46 0.78 19.61
N ALA A 273 -4.81 -0.18 20.47
CA ALA A 273 -5.84 -0.01 21.51
C ALA A 273 -5.48 1.13 22.49
N GLY A 274 -4.21 1.19 22.90
CA GLY A 274 -3.68 2.30 23.73
C GLY A 274 -3.83 3.64 23.03
N ARG A 275 -3.37 3.76 21.78
CA ARG A 275 -3.43 5.02 21.02
C ARG A 275 -4.87 5.44 20.66
N LEU A 276 -5.76 4.49 20.39
CA LEU A 276 -7.20 4.76 20.22
C LEU A 276 -7.83 5.29 21.53
N THR A 277 -7.44 4.75 22.68
CA THR A 277 -7.91 5.22 23.99
C THR A 277 -7.55 6.68 24.22
N GLU A 278 -6.30 7.06 23.93
CA GLU A 278 -5.83 8.45 24.00
C GLU A 278 -6.60 9.38 23.05
N LEU A 279 -6.79 8.96 21.79
CA LEU A 279 -7.38 9.79 20.73
C LEU A 279 -8.91 9.91 20.80
N LEU A 280 -9.60 8.95 21.41
CA LEU A 280 -11.05 8.99 21.62
C LEU A 280 -11.45 9.57 22.97
N GLY A 281 -10.54 9.62 23.95
CA GLY A 281 -10.83 10.07 25.31
C GLY A 281 -11.69 9.08 26.12
N GLN A 282 -11.81 7.83 25.66
CA GLN A 282 -12.51 6.74 26.33
C GLN A 282 -11.73 5.43 26.18
N THR A 283 -11.87 4.52 27.15
CA THR A 283 -11.19 3.22 27.13
C THR A 283 -11.61 2.38 25.92
N VAL A 284 -10.63 1.98 25.10
CA VAL A 284 -10.80 0.97 24.06
C VAL A 284 -10.17 -0.33 24.54
N GLU A 285 -10.99 -1.32 24.87
CA GLU A 285 -10.51 -2.64 25.27
C GLU A 285 -10.01 -3.42 24.04
N LEU A 286 -8.89 -4.13 24.18
CA LEU A 286 -8.46 -5.14 23.23
C LEU A 286 -9.05 -6.50 23.64
N ALA A 287 -9.85 -7.11 22.77
CA ALA A 287 -10.29 -8.49 22.94
C ALA A 287 -9.10 -9.46 22.81
N PRO A 288 -9.09 -10.62 23.50
CA PRO A 288 -7.96 -11.56 23.47
C PRO A 288 -7.75 -12.23 22.10
N ASP A 289 -8.75 -12.13 21.22
CA ASP A 289 -8.82 -12.73 19.89
C ASP A 289 -9.77 -11.86 19.02
N CYS A 290 -9.94 -12.20 17.75
CA CYS A 290 -10.99 -11.69 16.88
C CYS A 290 -12.25 -12.57 16.82
N ILE A 291 -12.18 -13.84 17.27
CA ILE A 291 -13.31 -14.78 17.30
C ILE A 291 -13.35 -15.62 18.59
N GLY A 292 -14.46 -16.32 18.82
CA GLY A 292 -14.61 -17.25 19.96
C GLY A 292 -15.42 -16.70 21.12
N ASP A 293 -15.72 -17.55 22.10
CA ASP A 293 -16.82 -17.31 23.03
C ASP A 293 -16.53 -16.21 24.08
N GLU A 294 -15.27 -15.94 24.40
CA GLU A 294 -14.92 -14.75 25.20
C GLU A 294 -15.13 -13.46 24.39
N VAL A 295 -14.78 -13.44 23.11
CA VAL A 295 -15.01 -12.29 22.22
C VAL A 295 -16.51 -12.01 22.09
N LYS A 296 -17.33 -13.05 21.87
CA LYS A 296 -18.81 -12.94 21.86
C LYS A 296 -19.34 -12.39 23.18
N SER A 297 -18.78 -12.85 24.30
CA SER A 297 -19.16 -12.39 25.65
C SER A 297 -18.81 -10.92 25.88
N LYS A 298 -17.64 -10.46 25.40
CA LYS A 298 -17.26 -9.04 25.42
C LYS A 298 -18.18 -8.18 24.56
N ILE A 299 -18.45 -8.59 23.32
CA ILE A 299 -19.37 -7.89 22.40
C ILE A 299 -20.77 -7.77 23.01
N ALA A 300 -21.31 -8.85 23.59
CA ALA A 300 -22.61 -8.83 24.27
C ALA A 300 -22.64 -7.88 25.49
N GLY A 301 -21.51 -7.72 26.18
CA GLY A 301 -21.34 -6.82 27.34
C GLY A 301 -21.21 -5.33 27.01
N LEU A 302 -21.00 -4.95 25.74
CA LEU A 302 -20.85 -3.55 25.33
C LEU A 302 -22.13 -2.73 25.56
N LYS A 303 -21.96 -1.47 25.96
CA LYS A 303 -23.01 -0.46 26.13
C LYS A 303 -23.05 0.48 24.91
N GLU A 304 -24.07 1.32 24.86
CA GLU A 304 -24.20 2.39 23.85
C GLU A 304 -23.00 3.34 23.95
N GLY A 305 -22.22 3.46 22.86
CA GLY A 305 -21.02 4.30 22.78
C GLY A 305 -19.68 3.60 23.07
N ASP A 306 -19.70 2.39 23.65
CA ASP A 306 -18.48 1.61 23.94
C ASP A 306 -17.77 1.16 22.64
N VAL A 307 -16.44 1.00 22.71
CA VAL A 307 -15.60 0.54 21.60
C VAL A 307 -14.73 -0.65 22.04
N LEU A 308 -14.86 -1.77 21.32
CA LEU A 308 -13.99 -2.94 21.45
C LEU A 308 -13.09 -3.05 20.22
N LEU A 309 -11.78 -3.23 20.41
CA LEU A 309 -10.85 -3.60 19.34
C LEU A 309 -10.64 -5.12 19.35
N LEU A 310 -10.95 -5.77 18.25
CA LEU A 310 -10.58 -7.16 18.00
C LEU A 310 -9.08 -7.28 17.72
N GLU A 311 -8.47 -8.38 18.14
CA GLU A 311 -7.07 -8.68 17.83
C GLU A 311 -6.86 -8.91 16.30
N ASN A 312 -5.61 -8.82 15.85
CA ASN A 312 -5.19 -8.85 14.46
C ASN A 312 -5.73 -10.07 13.68
N VAL A 313 -6.70 -9.82 12.78
CA VAL A 313 -7.37 -10.87 12.01
C VAL A 313 -6.43 -11.73 11.15
N ARG A 314 -5.22 -11.25 10.81
CA ARG A 314 -4.20 -12.03 10.09
C ARG A 314 -3.49 -13.08 10.95
N PHE A 315 -3.77 -13.17 12.26
CA PHE A 315 -3.40 -14.33 13.07
C PHE A 315 -4.08 -15.61 12.55
N TYR A 316 -5.24 -15.47 11.90
CA TYR A 316 -5.88 -16.51 11.12
C TYR A 316 -5.40 -16.49 9.67
N LYS A 317 -5.11 -17.67 9.12
CA LYS A 317 -4.76 -17.85 7.68
C LYS A 317 -6.02 -17.84 6.81
N GLU A 318 -7.18 -17.82 7.45
CA GLU A 318 -8.53 -17.88 6.92
C GLU A 318 -8.99 -16.50 6.42
N GLU A 319 -8.48 -15.42 7.05
CA GLU A 319 -8.61 -14.02 6.60
C GLU A 319 -8.19 -13.84 5.15
N GLU A 320 -6.95 -14.19 4.79
CA GLU A 320 -6.39 -13.96 3.44
C GLU A 320 -6.93 -14.95 2.39
N LYS A 321 -7.72 -15.94 2.80
CA LYS A 321 -8.40 -16.91 1.92
C LYS A 321 -9.86 -16.54 1.62
N ASN A 322 -10.41 -15.52 2.28
CA ASN A 322 -11.85 -15.25 2.31
C ASN A 322 -12.67 -16.45 2.80
N ASP A 323 -12.21 -17.12 3.87
CA ASP A 323 -12.84 -18.34 4.37
C ASP A 323 -14.27 -18.11 4.87
N ILE A 324 -15.19 -19.00 4.48
CA ILE A 324 -16.62 -18.93 4.74
C ILE A 324 -16.95 -19.06 6.24
N GLU A 325 -16.31 -19.98 6.95
CA GLU A 325 -16.61 -20.23 8.37
C GLU A 325 -15.94 -19.20 9.27
N PHE A 326 -14.81 -18.64 8.86
CA PHE A 326 -14.21 -17.48 9.54
C PHE A 326 -15.04 -16.20 9.31
N SER A 327 -15.51 -15.96 8.09
CA SER A 327 -16.39 -14.83 7.76
C SER A 327 -17.69 -14.84 8.58
N LYS A 328 -18.34 -16.01 8.71
CA LYS A 328 -19.51 -16.19 9.59
C LYS A 328 -19.21 -15.85 11.05
N LYS A 329 -18.09 -16.33 11.61
CA LYS A 329 -17.71 -16.06 13.01
C LYS A 329 -17.46 -14.58 13.28
N LEU A 330 -16.94 -13.83 12.31
CA LEU A 330 -16.80 -12.37 12.40
C LEU A 330 -18.14 -11.63 12.36
N SER A 331 -19.17 -12.20 11.72
CA SER A 331 -20.53 -11.63 11.65
C SER A 331 -21.44 -11.95 12.86
N GLU A 332 -21.01 -12.84 13.77
CA GLU A 332 -21.86 -13.27 14.89
C GLU A 332 -22.21 -12.09 15.83
N ASN A 333 -23.51 -11.80 15.96
CA ASN A 333 -24.08 -10.71 16.76
C ASN A 333 -23.78 -9.28 16.23
N ILE A 334 -23.50 -9.15 14.93
CA ILE A 334 -23.32 -7.87 14.23
C ILE A 334 -24.63 -7.47 13.53
N ASP A 335 -25.08 -6.22 13.73
CA ASP A 335 -26.23 -5.64 13.02
C ASP A 335 -25.83 -4.95 11.71
N PHE A 336 -24.67 -4.27 11.71
CA PHE A 336 -24.15 -3.48 10.58
C PHE A 336 -22.68 -3.81 10.31
N PHE A 337 -22.34 -3.98 9.04
CA PHE A 337 -20.96 -4.04 8.55
C PHE A 337 -20.58 -2.68 7.97
N VAL A 338 -19.45 -2.13 8.39
CA VAL A 338 -18.90 -0.86 7.90
C VAL A 338 -17.47 -1.09 7.43
N LEU A 339 -17.20 -0.86 6.14
CA LEU A 339 -15.84 -0.85 5.59
C LEU A 339 -15.31 0.59 5.55
N ASP A 340 -14.32 0.87 6.39
CA ASP A 340 -13.59 2.15 6.43
C ASP A 340 -12.16 2.00 5.84
N ALA A 341 -11.64 0.76 5.84
CA ALA A 341 -10.28 0.37 5.45
C ALA A 341 -10.03 0.36 3.93
N PHE A 342 -10.10 1.51 3.25
CA PHE A 342 -9.88 1.62 1.80
C PHE A 342 -8.57 0.95 1.33
N GLY A 343 -7.46 1.11 2.07
CA GLY A 343 -6.17 0.46 1.77
C GLY A 343 -6.18 -1.08 1.76
N THR A 344 -7.28 -1.71 2.17
CA THR A 344 -7.52 -3.16 2.06
C THR A 344 -8.66 -3.54 1.13
N ALA A 345 -9.44 -2.58 0.61
CA ALA A 345 -10.66 -2.85 -0.14
C ALA A 345 -10.41 -3.53 -1.50
N HIS A 346 -9.19 -3.46 -2.04
CA HIS A 346 -8.74 -4.25 -3.21
C HIS A 346 -8.63 -5.74 -2.94
N ARG A 347 -8.85 -6.20 -1.71
CA ARG A 347 -8.68 -7.60 -1.31
C ARG A 347 -10.03 -8.22 -0.97
N ALA A 348 -10.29 -9.37 -1.57
CA ALA A 348 -11.28 -10.32 -1.08
C ALA A 348 -10.68 -11.07 0.12
N HIS A 349 -10.78 -10.48 1.32
CA HIS A 349 -10.47 -11.12 2.59
C HIS A 349 -11.75 -11.26 3.41
N ALA A 350 -11.77 -12.21 4.35
CA ALA A 350 -12.95 -12.49 5.17
C ALA A 350 -13.48 -11.23 5.88
N SER A 351 -12.61 -10.45 6.51
CA SER A 351 -13.00 -9.23 7.24
C SER A 351 -13.22 -7.99 6.35
N THR A 352 -12.96 -8.06 5.04
CA THR A 352 -13.16 -6.92 4.09
C THR A 352 -14.28 -7.15 3.08
N ALA A 353 -14.60 -8.42 2.77
CA ALA A 353 -15.60 -8.80 1.78
C ALA A 353 -16.48 -9.97 2.27
N GLY A 354 -15.90 -11.10 2.72
CA GLY A 354 -16.67 -12.30 3.07
C GLY A 354 -17.68 -12.12 4.22
N ILE A 355 -17.38 -11.27 5.20
CA ILE A 355 -18.30 -10.90 6.29
C ILE A 355 -19.60 -10.25 5.77
N ALA A 356 -19.53 -9.56 4.62
CA ALA A 356 -20.65 -8.84 4.02
C ALA A 356 -21.69 -9.78 3.35
N ASP A 357 -21.40 -11.08 3.21
CA ASP A 357 -22.38 -12.09 2.82
C ASP A 357 -23.29 -12.52 3.99
N TYR A 358 -22.96 -12.12 5.23
CA TYR A 358 -23.62 -12.56 6.47
C TYR A 358 -24.23 -11.43 7.31
N VAL A 359 -24.06 -10.17 6.92
CA VAL A 359 -24.63 -8.99 7.60
C VAL A 359 -25.54 -8.21 6.66
N THR A 360 -26.74 -7.84 7.10
CA THR A 360 -27.80 -7.30 6.23
C THR A 360 -27.52 -5.90 5.69
N SER A 361 -26.85 -5.04 6.47
CA SER A 361 -26.60 -3.63 6.14
C SER A 361 -25.09 -3.37 6.04
N ARG A 362 -24.62 -2.93 4.87
CA ARG A 362 -23.22 -3.04 4.43
C ARG A 362 -22.75 -1.71 3.86
N LEU A 363 -22.12 -0.89 4.71
CA LEU A 363 -21.95 0.54 4.50
C LEU A 363 -20.48 0.94 4.34
N ALA A 364 -20.23 2.04 3.64
CA ALA A 364 -18.94 2.72 3.64
C ALA A 364 -18.80 3.56 4.92
N GLY A 365 -17.64 3.43 5.57
CA GLY A 365 -17.19 4.40 6.57
C GLY A 365 -16.73 5.71 5.91
N LEU A 366 -16.53 6.76 6.71
CA LEU A 366 -16.24 8.11 6.22
C LEU A 366 -14.87 8.22 5.52
N LEU A 367 -13.91 7.36 5.87
CA LEU A 367 -12.62 7.31 5.17
C LEU A 367 -12.81 6.70 3.78
N LEU A 368 -13.52 5.57 3.68
CA LEU A 368 -13.81 4.92 2.40
C LEU A 368 -14.68 5.80 1.50
N GLU A 369 -15.71 6.43 2.05
CA GLU A 369 -16.59 7.38 1.35
C GLU A 369 -15.77 8.50 0.70
N LYS A 370 -14.85 9.14 1.46
CA LYS A 370 -13.98 10.20 0.92
C LYS A 370 -13.03 9.67 -0.16
N GLU A 371 -12.38 8.53 0.06
CA GLU A 371 -11.45 7.94 -0.91
C GLU A 371 -12.16 7.63 -2.24
N LEU A 372 -13.39 7.11 -2.18
CA LEU A 372 -14.23 6.86 -3.36
C LEU A 372 -14.72 8.17 -4.02
N GLU A 373 -15.16 9.16 -3.25
CA GLU A 373 -15.61 10.46 -3.77
C GLU A 373 -14.53 11.12 -4.64
N TYR A 374 -13.29 11.18 -4.13
CA TYR A 374 -12.17 11.77 -4.87
C TYR A 374 -11.68 10.87 -6.01
N LEU A 375 -11.38 9.59 -5.76
CA LEU A 375 -10.75 8.74 -6.79
C LEU A 375 -11.73 8.31 -7.88
N SER A 376 -12.95 7.89 -7.55
CA SER A 376 -13.96 7.56 -8.56
C SER A 376 -14.44 8.81 -9.30
N GLY A 377 -14.54 9.96 -8.62
CA GLY A 377 -14.83 11.24 -9.27
C GLY A 377 -13.81 11.61 -10.35
N VAL A 378 -12.51 11.47 -10.04
CA VAL A 378 -11.40 11.72 -10.98
C VAL A 378 -11.38 10.73 -12.16
N VAL A 379 -11.72 9.46 -11.94
CA VAL A 379 -11.70 8.43 -13.00
C VAL A 379 -12.96 8.46 -13.88
N GLN A 380 -14.14 8.74 -13.31
CA GLN A 380 -15.42 8.65 -14.04
C GLN A 380 -15.85 9.99 -14.67
N LYS A 381 -15.65 11.12 -13.98
CA LYS A 381 -16.16 12.43 -14.42
C LYS A 381 -15.33 13.60 -13.85
N PRO A 382 -14.03 13.70 -14.20
CA PRO A 382 -13.15 14.76 -13.70
C PRO A 382 -13.56 16.14 -14.22
N THR A 383 -13.24 17.19 -13.46
CA THR A 383 -13.46 18.58 -13.90
C THR A 383 -12.31 19.02 -14.80
N LYS A 384 -12.59 19.36 -16.06
CA LYS A 384 -11.57 19.66 -17.07
C LYS A 384 -11.10 21.12 -17.03
N PRO A 385 -9.83 21.44 -17.39
CA PRO A 385 -8.79 20.50 -17.81
C PRO A 385 -8.33 19.58 -16.67
N PHE A 386 -8.21 18.28 -16.97
CA PHE A 386 -7.69 17.27 -16.06
C PHE A 386 -6.26 16.89 -16.48
N VAL A 387 -5.31 17.11 -15.59
CA VAL A 387 -3.90 16.71 -15.78
C VAL A 387 -3.56 15.52 -14.90
N ALA A 388 -3.03 14.46 -15.50
CA ALA A 388 -2.43 13.34 -14.79
C ALA A 388 -0.91 13.53 -14.72
N ILE A 389 -0.31 13.36 -13.55
CA ILE A 389 1.14 13.34 -13.33
C ILE A 389 1.51 11.92 -12.89
N VAL A 390 2.31 11.21 -13.67
CA VAL A 390 2.74 9.84 -13.36
C VAL A 390 4.26 9.79 -13.29
N GLY A 391 4.80 9.12 -12.27
CA GLY A 391 6.24 9.04 -12.07
C GLY A 391 6.71 7.77 -11.37
N GLY A 392 7.90 7.85 -10.78
CA GLY A 392 8.63 6.70 -10.27
C GLY A 392 9.54 6.04 -11.32
N SER A 393 10.05 4.86 -11.01
CA SER A 393 11.23 4.29 -11.67
C SER A 393 10.96 3.39 -12.88
N LYS A 394 9.72 2.92 -13.11
CA LYS A 394 9.41 1.88 -14.11
C LYS A 394 8.07 2.10 -14.82
N ILE A 395 8.06 1.93 -16.14
CA ILE A 395 6.82 1.86 -16.96
C ILE A 395 6.03 0.61 -16.59
N SER A 396 6.71 -0.53 -16.39
CA SER A 396 6.07 -1.84 -16.17
C SER A 396 5.10 -1.89 -14.98
N SER A 397 5.26 -1.00 -14.00
CA SER A 397 4.39 -0.87 -12.82
C SER A 397 3.27 0.18 -12.94
N LYS A 398 3.17 0.86 -14.08
CA LYS A 398 2.26 2.01 -14.31
C LYS A 398 1.44 1.92 -15.60
N ILE A 399 1.68 0.92 -16.45
CA ILE A 399 1.08 0.77 -17.80
C ILE A 399 -0.44 1.00 -17.77
N THR A 400 -1.13 0.16 -17.01
CA THR A 400 -2.58 0.11 -16.78
C THR A 400 -3.14 1.43 -16.24
N VAL A 401 -2.40 2.11 -15.37
CA VAL A 401 -2.77 3.43 -14.83
C VAL A 401 -2.67 4.51 -15.91
N ILE A 402 -1.60 4.51 -16.71
CA ILE A 402 -1.42 5.45 -17.81
C ILE A 402 -2.49 5.23 -18.89
N GLU A 403 -2.73 3.98 -19.31
CA GLU A 403 -3.76 3.61 -20.28
C GLU A 403 -5.17 3.98 -19.79
N SER A 404 -5.46 3.77 -18.51
CA SER A 404 -6.73 4.16 -17.88
C SER A 404 -6.92 5.69 -17.89
N LEU A 405 -5.93 6.44 -17.39
CA LEU A 405 -6.01 7.90 -17.29
C LEU A 405 -6.05 8.58 -18.66
N MET A 406 -5.37 8.04 -19.67
CA MET A 406 -5.48 8.51 -21.06
C MET A 406 -6.91 8.45 -21.63
N ASN A 407 -7.86 7.70 -21.02
CA ASN A 407 -9.27 7.74 -21.46
C ASN A 407 -10.01 9.02 -21.04
N VAL A 408 -9.51 9.76 -20.04
CA VAL A 408 -10.28 10.81 -19.35
C VAL A 408 -9.53 12.12 -19.09
N CYS A 409 -8.20 12.10 -18.96
CA CYS A 409 -7.40 13.32 -18.85
C CYS A 409 -7.28 14.08 -20.18
N ASP A 410 -6.82 15.33 -20.10
CA ASP A 410 -6.49 16.17 -21.25
C ASP A 410 -4.97 16.21 -21.48
N LYS A 411 -4.18 16.16 -20.39
CA LYS A 411 -2.71 16.14 -20.40
C LYS A 411 -2.17 15.02 -19.49
N VAL A 412 -1.09 14.37 -19.90
CA VAL A 412 -0.31 13.42 -19.08
C VAL A 412 1.13 13.93 -19.00
N ILE A 413 1.57 14.28 -17.79
CA ILE A 413 2.95 14.60 -17.46
C ILE A 413 3.64 13.33 -16.96
N LEU A 414 4.78 12.96 -17.54
CA LEU A 414 5.62 11.85 -17.05
C LEU A 414 6.93 12.35 -16.43
N GLY A 415 7.30 11.79 -15.29
CA GLY A 415 8.56 12.07 -14.58
C GLY A 415 9.20 10.83 -13.96
N GLY A 416 10.28 11.02 -13.20
CA GLY A 416 11.04 9.90 -12.60
C GLY A 416 11.78 9.05 -13.64
N GLY A 417 12.34 7.92 -13.20
CA GLY A 417 13.16 7.04 -14.05
C GLY A 417 12.45 6.47 -15.28
N MET A 418 11.11 6.40 -15.28
CA MET A 418 10.37 5.80 -16.40
C MET A 418 10.52 6.56 -17.73
N ILE A 419 10.81 7.87 -17.70
CA ILE A 419 10.94 8.73 -18.89
C ILE A 419 12.07 8.27 -19.82
N PHE A 420 13.15 7.68 -19.28
CA PHE A 420 14.32 7.31 -20.08
C PHE A 420 14.02 6.16 -21.03
N THR A 421 13.00 5.35 -20.75
CA THR A 421 12.53 4.31 -21.69
C THR A 421 11.73 4.92 -22.86
N PHE A 422 11.03 6.04 -22.65
CA PHE A 422 10.42 6.80 -23.76
C PHE A 422 11.49 7.47 -24.63
N PHE A 423 12.46 8.18 -24.02
CA PHE A 423 13.57 8.78 -24.76
C PHE A 423 14.43 7.73 -25.50
N ARG A 424 14.67 6.57 -24.89
CA ARG A 424 15.31 5.43 -25.56
C ARG A 424 14.51 4.93 -26.76
N ALA A 425 13.18 4.87 -26.65
CA ALA A 425 12.29 4.47 -27.75
C ALA A 425 12.27 5.47 -28.93
N GLU A 426 12.56 6.74 -28.67
CA GLU A 426 12.84 7.78 -29.69
C GLU A 426 14.30 7.74 -30.24
N GLY A 427 15.14 6.81 -29.78
CA GLY A 427 16.54 6.71 -30.20
C GLY A 427 17.47 7.76 -29.59
N LYS A 428 17.07 8.40 -28.48
CA LYS A 428 17.87 9.42 -27.78
C LYS A 428 18.97 8.80 -26.91
N SER A 429 19.98 9.59 -26.53
CA SER A 429 20.96 9.18 -25.51
C SER A 429 20.45 9.51 -24.11
N VAL A 430 20.42 8.49 -23.26
CA VAL A 430 20.02 8.57 -21.85
C VAL A 430 21.16 8.16 -20.90
N GLY A 431 22.40 8.11 -21.40
CA GLY A 431 23.59 7.74 -20.63
C GLY A 431 23.44 6.39 -19.94
N SER A 432 23.64 6.37 -18.62
CA SER A 432 23.47 5.23 -17.73
C SER A 432 22.16 5.26 -16.92
N SER A 433 21.15 6.00 -17.40
CA SER A 433 19.84 6.10 -16.75
C SER A 433 19.03 4.80 -16.84
N LEU A 434 18.03 4.64 -15.96
CA LEU A 434 17.23 3.42 -15.86
C LEU A 434 16.31 3.23 -17.08
N VAL A 435 16.56 2.17 -17.86
CA VAL A 435 15.77 1.81 -19.05
C VAL A 435 15.21 0.40 -18.91
N GLU A 436 13.92 0.22 -19.19
CA GLU A 436 13.30 -1.09 -19.40
C GLU A 436 13.37 -1.44 -20.89
N GLU A 437 14.50 -1.99 -21.34
CA GLU A 437 14.78 -2.27 -22.78
C GLU A 437 13.70 -3.20 -23.39
N ASP A 438 13.11 -4.11 -22.60
CA ASP A 438 12.00 -4.99 -22.99
C ASP A 438 10.61 -4.30 -22.95
N LYS A 439 10.57 -2.98 -22.74
CA LYS A 439 9.38 -2.11 -22.74
C LYS A 439 9.48 -0.92 -23.71
N ILE A 440 10.54 -0.84 -24.51
CA ILE A 440 10.69 0.19 -25.55
C ILE A 440 9.49 0.26 -26.50
N GLU A 441 9.01 -0.88 -27.00
CA GLU A 441 7.88 -0.90 -27.93
C GLU A 441 6.57 -0.48 -27.26
N LEU A 442 6.42 -0.79 -25.97
CA LEU A 442 5.30 -0.32 -25.17
C LEU A 442 5.33 1.21 -25.00
N ALA A 443 6.50 1.81 -24.77
CA ALA A 443 6.63 3.26 -24.67
C ALA A 443 6.20 3.98 -25.96
N LYS A 444 6.52 3.41 -27.15
CA LYS A 444 5.99 3.90 -28.43
C LYS A 444 4.46 3.78 -28.49
N ASN A 445 3.93 2.60 -28.18
CA ASN A 445 2.48 2.34 -28.21
C ASN A 445 1.71 3.30 -27.30
N LEU A 446 2.24 3.64 -26.12
CA LEU A 446 1.65 4.63 -25.21
C LEU A 446 1.71 6.06 -25.79
N ALA A 447 2.81 6.44 -26.44
CA ALA A 447 2.93 7.74 -27.12
C ALA A 447 2.03 7.87 -28.35
N GLU A 448 1.77 6.78 -29.08
CA GLU A 448 0.79 6.71 -30.16
C GLU A 448 -0.65 6.70 -29.63
N LEU A 449 -0.91 6.01 -28.51
CA LEU A 449 -2.21 5.98 -27.84
C LEU A 449 -2.63 7.38 -27.37
N ALA A 450 -1.70 8.16 -26.79
CA ALA A 450 -1.93 9.55 -26.42
C ALA A 450 -2.37 10.40 -27.62
N LYS A 451 -1.58 10.38 -28.71
CA LYS A 451 -1.88 11.08 -29.97
C LYS A 451 -3.24 10.66 -30.55
N LYS A 452 -3.54 9.36 -30.56
CA LYS A 452 -4.81 8.80 -31.06
C LYS A 452 -6.02 9.23 -30.21
N LYS A 453 -5.83 9.53 -28.94
CA LYS A 453 -6.87 9.99 -28.01
C LYS A 453 -6.96 11.52 -27.90
N GLY A 454 -6.04 12.27 -28.52
CA GLY A 454 -5.96 13.71 -28.40
C GLY A 454 -5.41 14.19 -27.05
N VAL A 455 -4.70 13.32 -26.31
CA VAL A 455 -4.12 13.63 -25.01
C VAL A 455 -2.70 14.19 -25.19
N GLU A 456 -2.42 15.32 -24.54
CA GLU A 456 -1.10 15.94 -24.55
C GLU A 456 -0.13 15.14 -23.65
N LEU A 457 0.80 14.39 -24.25
CA LEU A 457 1.83 13.66 -23.50
C LEU A 457 3.10 14.51 -23.36
N ILE A 458 3.42 14.87 -22.12
CA ILE A 458 4.48 15.82 -21.75
C ILE A 458 5.62 15.06 -21.08
N LEU A 459 6.80 15.11 -21.71
CA LEU A 459 8.07 14.64 -21.17
C LEU A 459 8.95 15.85 -20.78
N PRO A 460 9.83 15.73 -19.78
CA PRO A 460 10.67 16.84 -19.31
C PRO A 460 11.76 17.19 -20.34
N VAL A 461 12.02 18.48 -20.55
CA VAL A 461 13.08 18.95 -21.48
C VAL A 461 14.50 18.73 -20.95
N ASP A 462 14.70 18.85 -19.63
CA ASP A 462 15.98 18.71 -18.94
C ASP A 462 15.86 17.86 -17.65
N VAL A 463 17.00 17.37 -17.17
CA VAL A 463 17.13 16.55 -15.96
C VAL A 463 18.33 16.98 -15.15
N ILE A 464 18.27 16.71 -13.84
CA ILE A 464 19.45 16.65 -12.98
C ILE A 464 20.09 15.26 -13.17
N ALA A 465 21.23 15.22 -13.84
CA ALA A 465 22.01 14.01 -14.05
C ALA A 465 23.16 13.91 -13.02
N ALA A 466 23.50 12.68 -12.65
CA ALA A 466 24.53 12.36 -11.67
C ALA A 466 25.51 11.29 -12.15
N ASP A 467 26.73 11.27 -11.60
CA ASP A 467 27.77 10.28 -11.90
C ASP A 467 27.60 8.93 -11.15
N LYS A 468 26.78 8.91 -10.09
CA LYS A 468 26.42 7.70 -9.33
C LYS A 468 25.04 7.85 -8.68
N PHE A 469 24.41 6.73 -8.37
CA PHE A 469 23.21 6.69 -7.52
C PHE A 469 23.59 6.85 -6.04
N ALA A 470 23.79 8.08 -5.58
CA ALA A 470 24.17 8.37 -4.19
C ALA A 470 23.76 9.81 -3.77
N PRO A 471 23.58 10.08 -2.47
CA PRO A 471 23.31 11.43 -1.97
C PRO A 471 24.54 12.36 -2.04
N ASP A 472 25.73 11.82 -2.32
CA ASP A 472 27.01 12.53 -2.47
C ASP A 472 27.55 12.43 -3.92
N ALA A 473 26.67 12.28 -4.89
CA ALA A 473 27.03 12.25 -6.32
C ALA A 473 27.36 13.64 -6.86
N ASN A 474 28.28 13.72 -7.83
CA ASN A 474 28.46 14.92 -8.62
C ASN A 474 27.23 15.11 -9.52
N VAL A 475 26.73 16.34 -9.66
CA VAL A 475 25.50 16.63 -10.40
C VAL A 475 25.71 17.67 -11.49
N GLN A 476 24.97 17.55 -12.59
CA GLN A 476 24.87 18.55 -13.65
C GLN A 476 23.45 18.59 -14.22
N THR A 477 23.01 19.74 -14.73
CA THR A 477 21.79 19.84 -15.55
C THR A 477 22.13 19.56 -17.01
N CYS A 478 21.39 18.67 -17.67
CA CYS A 478 21.51 18.39 -19.10
C CYS A 478 20.13 18.10 -19.72
N SER A 479 20.01 18.10 -21.06
CA SER A 479 18.75 17.71 -21.70
C SER A 479 18.42 16.25 -21.40
N ALA A 480 17.15 15.97 -21.10
CA ALA A 480 16.64 14.62 -20.88
C ALA A 480 16.83 13.68 -22.09
N SER A 481 17.02 14.26 -23.28
CA SER A 481 17.24 13.56 -24.56
C SER A 481 18.71 13.45 -25.00
N SER A 482 19.65 13.94 -24.20
CA SER A 482 21.09 13.93 -24.50
C SER A 482 21.92 13.89 -23.20
N ILE A 483 21.70 12.85 -22.40
CA ILE A 483 22.43 12.63 -21.16
C ILE A 483 23.84 12.07 -21.49
N PRO A 484 24.94 12.59 -20.89
CA PRO A 484 26.28 12.09 -21.14
C PRO A 484 26.49 10.62 -20.74
N ASP A 485 27.41 9.93 -21.43
CA ASP A 485 27.78 8.56 -21.09
C ASP A 485 28.37 8.47 -19.67
N GLY A 486 27.96 7.45 -18.92
CA GLY A 486 28.31 7.28 -17.51
C GLY A 486 27.46 8.09 -16.52
N TRP A 487 26.62 9.02 -17.00
CA TRP A 487 25.72 9.83 -16.17
C TRP A 487 24.28 9.31 -16.23
N MET A 488 23.54 9.46 -15.14
CA MET A 488 22.15 9.02 -15.01
C MET A 488 21.24 10.14 -14.52
N GLY A 489 20.08 10.36 -15.16
CA GLY A 489 19.09 11.33 -14.71
C GLY A 489 18.35 10.85 -13.46
N LEU A 490 18.33 11.64 -12.39
CA LEU A 490 17.75 11.28 -11.09
C LEU A 490 16.69 12.25 -10.54
N ASP A 491 16.49 13.42 -11.16
CA ASP A 491 15.34 14.33 -10.93
C ASP A 491 15.09 15.15 -12.22
N ILE A 492 13.92 15.78 -12.33
CA ILE A 492 13.63 16.71 -13.44
C ILE A 492 14.39 18.04 -13.27
N GLY A 493 14.80 18.65 -14.38
CA GLY A 493 15.61 19.87 -14.35
C GLY A 493 14.80 21.16 -14.17
N PRO A 494 15.47 22.30 -13.96
CA PRO A 494 14.83 23.60 -13.74
C PRO A 494 13.95 24.10 -14.90
N ASP A 495 14.16 23.65 -16.14
CA ASP A 495 13.30 24.05 -17.27
C ASP A 495 12.09 23.14 -17.42
N ALA A 496 12.23 21.84 -17.14
CA ALA A 496 11.14 20.89 -17.00
C ALA A 496 10.19 21.23 -15.84
N ILE A 497 10.70 21.75 -14.71
CA ILE A 497 9.88 22.27 -13.62
C ILE A 497 8.95 23.40 -14.12
N LYS A 498 9.49 24.36 -14.89
CA LYS A 498 8.70 25.46 -15.48
C LYS A 498 7.68 24.95 -16.49
N GLN A 499 8.10 24.04 -17.37
CA GLN A 499 7.25 23.36 -18.36
C GLN A 499 6.06 22.67 -17.69
N PHE A 500 6.29 21.95 -16.59
CA PHE A 500 5.23 21.26 -15.86
C PHE A 500 4.32 22.25 -15.11
N GLN A 501 4.88 23.32 -14.55
CA GLN A 501 4.12 24.41 -13.93
C GLN A 501 3.20 25.13 -14.93
N GLU A 502 3.68 25.43 -16.12
CA GLU A 502 2.88 26.01 -17.21
C GLU A 502 1.76 25.06 -17.65
N ALA A 503 2.09 23.78 -17.87
CA ALA A 503 1.12 22.75 -18.25
C ALA A 503 0.02 22.49 -17.20
N LEU A 504 0.31 22.73 -15.91
CA LEU A 504 -0.62 22.60 -14.79
C LEU A 504 -1.42 23.88 -14.51
N SER A 505 -1.02 25.04 -15.05
CA SER A 505 -1.52 26.36 -14.63
C SER A 505 -3.03 26.60 -14.87
N ASP A 506 -3.62 25.92 -15.87
CA ASP A 506 -5.02 25.98 -16.24
C ASP A 506 -5.89 24.89 -15.60
N ALA A 507 -5.28 23.87 -14.98
CA ALA A 507 -5.94 22.66 -14.51
C ALA A 507 -7.08 22.94 -13.51
N LYS A 508 -8.12 22.12 -13.58
CA LYS A 508 -9.24 22.08 -12.62
C LYS A 508 -9.30 20.77 -11.84
N THR A 509 -8.66 19.73 -12.37
CA THR A 509 -8.34 18.50 -11.64
C THR A 509 -6.88 18.13 -11.90
N VAL A 510 -6.14 17.75 -10.87
CA VAL A 510 -4.78 17.19 -10.97
C VAL A 510 -4.72 15.91 -10.16
N LEU A 511 -4.24 14.82 -10.78
CA LEU A 511 -3.96 13.56 -10.11
C LEU A 511 -2.46 13.28 -10.19
N TRP A 512 -1.81 12.99 -9.06
CA TRP A 512 -0.39 12.67 -9.02
C TRP A 512 -0.11 11.28 -8.45
N ASN A 513 0.67 10.46 -9.19
CA ASN A 513 1.02 9.10 -8.82
C ASN A 513 2.48 8.73 -9.20
N GLY A 514 3.42 8.96 -8.28
CA GLY A 514 4.84 8.63 -8.36
C GLY A 514 5.76 9.87 -8.48
N PRO A 515 6.89 9.93 -7.76
CA PRO A 515 7.75 11.12 -7.69
C PRO A 515 8.49 11.40 -9.02
N MET A 516 8.97 12.64 -9.16
CA MET A 516 9.69 13.12 -10.34
C MET A 516 11.19 12.76 -10.32
N GLY A 517 11.71 12.40 -9.14
CA GLY A 517 13.11 12.06 -8.90
C GLY A 517 13.31 11.23 -7.63
N VAL A 518 14.57 10.98 -7.27
CA VAL A 518 15.00 10.23 -6.08
C VAL A 518 14.90 11.14 -4.83
N PHE A 519 13.67 11.52 -4.49
CA PHE A 519 13.36 12.52 -3.46
C PHE A 519 13.82 12.16 -2.04
N GLU A 520 14.24 10.91 -1.83
CA GLU A 520 14.95 10.45 -0.63
C GLU A 520 16.24 11.25 -0.43
N PHE A 521 16.99 11.52 -1.51
CA PHE A 521 18.22 12.32 -1.52
C PHE A 521 17.90 13.79 -1.84
N GLU A 522 18.36 14.71 -0.98
CA GLU A 522 18.01 16.14 -1.05
C GLU A 522 18.35 16.79 -2.41
N GLN A 523 19.46 16.39 -3.03
CA GLN A 523 19.89 16.90 -4.34
C GLN A 523 19.01 16.43 -5.53
N PHE A 524 18.12 15.46 -5.33
CA PHE A 524 17.20 14.91 -6.34
C PHE A 524 15.72 14.98 -5.92
N ALA A 525 15.40 15.86 -4.95
CA ALA A 525 14.05 16.07 -4.44
C ALA A 525 13.36 17.32 -4.99
N LYS A 526 14.08 18.19 -5.70
CA LYS A 526 13.62 19.55 -6.05
C LYS A 526 12.46 19.54 -7.05
N GLY A 527 12.54 18.73 -8.09
CA GLY A 527 11.46 18.56 -9.06
C GLY A 527 10.22 17.92 -8.45
N THR A 528 10.42 16.96 -7.55
CA THR A 528 9.34 16.30 -6.80
C THR A 528 8.63 17.29 -5.86
N PHE A 529 9.36 18.14 -5.14
CA PHE A 529 8.76 19.14 -4.27
C PHE A 529 8.15 20.31 -5.04
N ALA A 530 8.74 20.76 -6.15
CA ALA A 530 8.16 21.81 -6.99
C ALA A 530 6.78 21.41 -7.55
N VAL A 531 6.59 20.14 -7.94
CA VAL A 531 5.27 19.61 -8.32
C VAL A 531 4.29 19.65 -7.14
N ALA A 532 4.72 19.25 -5.93
CA ALA A 532 3.90 19.30 -4.73
C ALA A 532 3.47 20.74 -4.36
N GLU A 533 4.40 21.70 -4.43
CA GLU A 533 4.14 23.13 -4.21
C GLU A 533 3.14 23.69 -5.23
N THR A 534 3.31 23.33 -6.51
CA THR A 534 2.41 23.74 -7.60
C THR A 534 0.99 23.20 -7.40
N MET A 535 0.84 21.93 -6.98
CA MET A 535 -0.46 21.36 -6.64
C MET A 535 -1.11 22.06 -5.45
N ALA A 536 -0.36 22.33 -4.38
CA ALA A 536 -0.88 23.07 -3.22
C ALA A 536 -1.33 24.50 -3.60
N GLU A 537 -0.61 25.19 -4.49
CA GLU A 537 -1.02 26.49 -5.02
C GLU A 537 -2.32 26.39 -5.85
N LEU A 538 -2.44 25.37 -6.70
CA LEU A 538 -3.64 25.13 -7.51
C LEU A 538 -4.87 24.81 -6.65
N THR A 539 -4.73 24.07 -5.55
CA THR A 539 -5.82 23.90 -4.57
C THR A 539 -6.21 25.19 -3.88
N SER A 540 -5.27 26.08 -3.56
CA SER A 540 -5.63 27.42 -3.05
C SER A 540 -6.42 28.28 -4.06
N LYS A 541 -6.29 27.97 -5.37
CA LYS A 541 -7.05 28.57 -6.48
C LYS A 541 -8.35 27.81 -6.82
N GLY A 542 -8.70 26.76 -6.06
CA GLY A 542 -9.93 25.98 -6.22
C GLY A 542 -9.86 24.80 -7.19
N ALA A 543 -8.67 24.35 -7.59
CA ALA A 543 -8.51 23.10 -8.34
C ALA A 543 -8.54 21.88 -7.40
N ILE A 544 -9.16 20.79 -7.87
CA ILE A 544 -9.16 19.50 -7.15
C ILE A 544 -7.80 18.84 -7.34
N THR A 545 -7.04 18.63 -6.27
CA THR A 545 -5.77 17.90 -6.31
C THR A 545 -5.85 16.60 -5.52
N VAL A 546 -5.45 15.51 -6.16
CA VAL A 546 -5.45 14.16 -5.58
C VAL A 546 -4.07 13.56 -5.68
N VAL A 547 -3.54 13.13 -4.54
CA VAL A 547 -2.23 12.46 -4.41
C VAL A 547 -2.46 10.99 -4.11
N GLY A 548 -1.90 10.09 -4.92
CA GLY A 548 -2.06 8.65 -4.78
C GLY A 548 -0.75 7.88 -4.96
N GLY A 549 -0.69 6.68 -4.38
CA GLY A 549 0.55 5.89 -4.30
C GLY A 549 1.51 6.38 -3.21
N GLY A 550 2.08 5.44 -2.44
CA GLY A 550 2.79 5.73 -1.19
C GLY A 550 3.97 6.69 -1.34
N ASP A 551 4.72 6.61 -2.43
CA ASP A 551 5.91 7.44 -2.65
C ASP A 551 5.56 8.93 -2.85
N SER A 552 4.45 9.23 -3.54
CA SER A 552 3.95 10.61 -3.68
C SER A 552 3.31 11.13 -2.39
N VAL A 553 2.64 10.28 -1.62
CA VAL A 553 2.13 10.63 -0.28
C VAL A 553 3.30 11.03 0.63
N ALA A 554 4.33 10.18 0.74
CA ALA A 554 5.52 10.43 1.54
C ALA A 554 6.30 11.68 1.07
N ALA A 555 6.33 11.97 -0.25
CA ALA A 555 6.93 13.19 -0.77
C ALA A 555 6.18 14.46 -0.35
N VAL A 556 4.85 14.42 -0.35
CA VAL A 556 3.97 15.54 0.06
C VAL A 556 3.99 15.76 1.57
N GLU A 557 4.08 14.68 2.35
CA GLU A 557 4.29 14.73 3.80
C GLU A 557 5.67 15.31 4.15
N LYS A 558 6.75 14.84 3.48
CA LYS A 558 8.11 15.36 3.62
C LYS A 558 8.24 16.84 3.25
N ALA A 559 7.41 17.33 2.32
CA ALA A 559 7.31 18.74 1.97
C ALA A 559 6.46 19.58 2.93
N GLY A 560 5.71 18.97 3.85
CA GLY A 560 4.78 19.68 4.75
C GLY A 560 3.55 20.25 4.01
N LEU A 561 3.10 19.59 2.93
CA LEU A 561 2.03 20.08 2.05
C LEU A 561 0.76 19.22 2.05
N ALA A 562 0.70 18.14 2.84
CA ALA A 562 -0.43 17.21 2.86
C ALA A 562 -1.78 17.90 3.15
N ASP A 563 -1.84 18.77 4.15
CA ASP A 563 -3.04 19.54 4.52
C ASP A 563 -3.42 20.64 3.51
N LYS A 564 -2.63 20.84 2.44
CA LYS A 564 -2.90 21.80 1.36
C LYS A 564 -3.40 21.14 0.07
N MET A 565 -3.42 19.81 0.00
CA MET A 565 -4.01 19.06 -1.11
C MET A 565 -5.53 18.88 -0.88
N SER A 566 -6.32 18.69 -1.93
CA SER A 566 -7.75 18.38 -1.74
C SER A 566 -7.94 16.98 -1.15
N HIS A 567 -7.14 16.01 -1.61
CA HIS A 567 -7.07 14.68 -1.02
C HIS A 567 -5.68 14.03 -1.17
N VAL A 568 -5.21 13.42 -0.08
CA VAL A 568 -4.05 12.53 -0.04
C VAL A 568 -4.59 11.13 0.30
N SER A 569 -4.41 10.18 -0.61
CA SER A 569 -5.00 8.83 -0.49
C SER A 569 -4.16 7.92 0.39
N THR A 570 -4.78 7.40 1.45
CA THR A 570 -4.21 6.36 2.31
C THR A 570 -4.20 4.98 1.66
N GLY A 571 -4.92 4.83 0.54
CA GLY A 571 -5.26 3.55 -0.09
C GLY A 571 -4.08 2.76 -0.67
N GLY A 572 -2.94 3.40 -0.96
CA GLY A 572 -1.77 2.73 -1.53
C GLY A 572 -2.12 1.91 -2.79
N GLY A 573 -2.02 0.58 -2.69
CA GLY A 573 -2.41 -0.33 -3.78
C GLY A 573 -3.88 -0.25 -4.18
N ALA A 574 -4.81 -0.01 -3.24
CA ALA A 574 -6.23 0.15 -3.55
C ALA A 574 -6.50 1.41 -4.38
N SER A 575 -5.77 2.49 -4.10
CA SER A 575 -5.84 3.70 -4.94
C SER A 575 -5.37 3.42 -6.36
N LEU A 576 -4.31 2.61 -6.53
CA LEU A 576 -3.78 2.24 -7.83
C LEU A 576 -4.80 1.39 -8.61
N GLU A 577 -5.34 0.33 -8.00
CA GLU A 577 -6.28 -0.58 -8.67
C GLU A 577 -7.61 0.12 -9.04
N LEU A 578 -8.07 1.09 -8.24
CA LEU A 578 -9.22 1.92 -8.59
C LEU A 578 -8.92 2.88 -9.76
N LEU A 579 -7.71 3.44 -9.82
CA LEU A 579 -7.24 4.26 -10.95
C LEU A 579 -7.06 3.43 -12.24
N GLU A 580 -6.77 2.12 -12.13
CA GLU A 580 -6.78 1.16 -13.24
C GLU A 580 -8.21 0.77 -13.68
N GLY A 581 -9.26 1.29 -13.03
CA GLY A 581 -10.66 0.99 -13.33
C GLY A 581 -11.14 -0.38 -12.83
N LYS A 582 -10.40 -1.03 -11.91
CA LYS A 582 -10.80 -2.33 -11.35
C LYS A 582 -11.89 -2.19 -10.29
N VAL A 583 -12.78 -3.18 -10.27
CA VAL A 583 -13.76 -3.35 -9.18
C VAL A 583 -13.03 -3.85 -7.94
N LEU A 584 -12.98 -3.03 -6.88
CA LEU A 584 -12.40 -3.39 -5.59
C LEU A 584 -13.36 -4.33 -4.82
N PRO A 585 -12.99 -5.58 -4.46
CA PRO A 585 -13.90 -6.55 -3.86
C PRO A 585 -14.62 -6.07 -2.60
N GLY A 586 -13.91 -5.38 -1.69
CA GLY A 586 -14.51 -4.85 -0.46
C GLY A 586 -15.50 -3.71 -0.71
N VAL A 587 -15.32 -2.94 -1.81
CA VAL A 587 -16.29 -1.90 -2.21
C VAL A 587 -17.51 -2.54 -2.88
N ALA A 588 -17.30 -3.55 -3.73
CA ALA A 588 -18.36 -4.28 -4.41
C ALA A 588 -19.32 -4.99 -3.42
N ALA A 589 -18.80 -5.40 -2.26
CA ALA A 589 -19.55 -6.02 -1.18
C ALA A 589 -20.51 -5.09 -0.41
N LEU A 590 -20.43 -3.77 -0.63
CA LEU A 590 -21.29 -2.77 0.02
C LEU A 590 -22.60 -2.53 -0.73
N ASP A 591 -23.61 -2.05 -0.03
CA ASP A 591 -24.92 -1.73 -0.60
C ASP A 591 -24.86 -0.49 -1.51
N ASP A 592 -25.58 -0.53 -2.63
CA ASP A 592 -25.76 0.59 -3.55
C ASP A 592 -26.89 1.52 -3.10
N VAL A 593 -26.71 2.83 -3.28
CA VAL A 593 -27.76 3.82 -2.96
C VAL A 593 -28.94 3.65 -3.91
N ARG A 594 -30.00 3.02 -3.40
CA ARG A 594 -31.26 2.82 -4.12
C ARG A 594 -32.04 4.13 -4.17
N ILE A 595 -31.84 4.89 -5.24
CA ILE A 595 -32.75 5.97 -5.61
C ILE A 595 -34.11 5.33 -5.94
N HIS A 596 -35.07 5.49 -5.02
CA HIS A 596 -36.48 5.25 -5.32
C HIS A 596 -36.95 6.33 -6.29
N ALA A 597 -37.32 5.89 -7.51
CA ALA A 597 -37.82 6.73 -8.59
C ALA A 597 -39.35 6.77 -8.61
#